data_AF-A0A1F5W829-F1
#
_entry.id   AF-A0A1F5W829-F1
#
_cell.length_a   1.000
_cell.length_b   1.000
_cell.length_c   1.000
_cell.angle_alpha   90.00
_cell.angle_beta   90.00
_cell.angle_gamma   90.00
#
_symmetry.space_group_name_H-M   'P 1'
#
loop_
_entity.id
_entity.type
_entity.pdbx_description
1 polymer ?
#
loop_
_entity_poly.entity_id
_entity_poly.type
_entity_poly.pdbx_seq_one_letter_code
_entity_poly.pdbx_strand_id
1 'polypeptide(L)' 'MGKAGLELKKEILLALGKTPIIKDQKLTIEPNEWFAEIGNDYPALEKKYLRLEPTKTPMNKAKTEALASVRAHWLPG' A
#
# COMPACT_ATOMS: atom_id res chain seq x y z
N MET A 1 -13.56 14.25 -19.74
CA MET A 1 -12.18 14.15 -20.26
C MET A 1 -11.23 14.21 -19.09
N GLY A 2 -10.44 13.15 -18.86
CA GLY A 2 -9.45 13.14 -17.77
C GLY A 2 -8.30 14.12 -18.08
N LYS A 3 -7.69 14.67 -17.03
CA LYS A 3 -6.50 15.53 -17.17
C LYS A 3 -5.33 14.71 -17.70
N ALA A 4 -4.54 15.28 -18.60
CA ALA A 4 -3.34 14.66 -19.16
C ALA A 4 -2.10 15.53 -18.90
N GLY A 5 -0.91 14.94 -19.01
CA GLY A 5 0.35 15.69 -18.94
C GLY A 5 0.69 16.23 -17.54
N LEU A 6 1.08 17.50 -17.46
CA LEU A 6 1.59 18.13 -16.24
C LEU A 6 0.55 18.20 -15.11
N GLU A 7 -0.70 18.48 -15.46
CA GLU A 7 -1.78 18.61 -14.47
C GLU A 7 -2.08 17.28 -13.77
N LEU A 8 -2.03 16.17 -14.52
CA LEU A 8 -2.14 14.84 -13.93
C LEU A 8 -0.98 14.56 -12.97
N LYS A 9 0.25 14.93 -13.34
CA LYS A 9 1.44 14.72 -12.48
C LYS A 9 1.34 15.51 -11.18
N LYS A 10 0.87 16.76 -11.23
CA LYS A 10 0.63 17.57 -10.03
C LYS A 10 -0.44 16.94 -9.14
N GLU A 11 -1.53 16.47 -9.73
CA GLU A 11 -2.62 15.85 -8.99
C GLU A 11 -2.16 14.57 -8.28
N ILE A 12 -1.38 13.72 -8.96
CA ILE A 12 -0.77 12.54 -8.35
C ILE A 12 0.13 12.94 -7.19
N LEU A 13 1.01 13.93 -7.36
CA LEU A 13 1.91 14.36 -6.28
C LEU A 13 1.15 14.90 -5.05
N LEU A 14 0.07 15.64 -5.27
CA LEU A 14 -0.78 16.15 -4.18
C LEU A 14 -1.63 15.06 -3.51
N ALA A 15 -1.93 13.96 -4.21
CA ALA A 15 -2.59 12.81 -3.60
C ALA A 15 -1.66 12.03 -2.67
N LEU A 16 -0.35 12.00 -2.96
CA LEU A 16 0.64 11.26 -2.18
C LEU A 16 1.02 11.97 -0.87
N GLY A 17 0.96 13.31 -0.84
CA GLY A 17 1.35 14.05 0.35
C GLY A 17 0.98 15.53 0.35
N LYS A 18 1.28 16.18 1.47
CA LYS A 18 0.96 17.58 1.76
C LYS A 18 2.20 18.46 1.56
N THR A 19 1.95 19.76 1.41
CA THR A 19 2.97 20.82 1.52
C THR A 19 4.21 20.59 0.65
N PRO A 20 4.08 20.59 -0.69
CA PRO A 20 5.25 20.50 -1.57
C PRO A 20 6.15 21.73 -1.40
N ILE A 21 7.40 21.51 -0.99
CA ILE A 21 8.41 22.56 -0.83
C ILE A 21 9.55 22.32 -1.82
N ILE A 22 9.92 23.35 -2.56
CA ILE A 22 11.12 23.32 -3.41
C ILE A 22 12.23 24.06 -2.69
N LYS A 23 13.30 23.35 -2.34
CA LYS A 23 14.49 23.89 -1.71
C LYS A 23 15.73 23.21 -2.29
N ASP A 24 16.79 23.97 -2.58
CA ASP A 24 18.04 23.44 -3.11
C ASP A 24 17.86 22.54 -4.35
N GLN A 25 16.93 22.94 -5.25
CA GLN A 25 16.52 22.19 -6.45
C GLN A 25 15.91 20.80 -6.17
N LYS A 26 15.53 20.52 -4.92
CA LYS A 26 14.83 19.30 -4.51
C LYS A 26 13.38 19.62 -4.15
N LEU A 27 12.47 18.79 -4.65
CA LEU A 27 11.07 18.79 -4.22
C LEU A 27 10.93 17.85 -3.03
N THR A 28 10.51 18.39 -1.89
CA THR A 28 10.17 17.63 -0.69
C THR A 28 8.66 17.69 -0.48
N ILE A 29 8.07 16.55 -0.16
CA ILE A 29 6.64 16.40 0.12
C ILE A 29 6.52 15.67 1.45
N GLU A 30 5.66 16.18 2.33
CA GLU A 30 5.30 15.50 3.56
C GLU A 30 4.30 14.37 3.22
N PRO A 31 4.61 13.09 3.51
CA PRO A 31 3.69 11.99 3.19
C PRO A 31 2.35 12.17 3.90
N ASN A 32 1.25 11.80 3.23
CA ASN A 32 -0.06 11.77 3.89
C ASN A 32 -0.09 10.71 5.01
N GLU A 33 -0.93 10.91 6.02
CA GLU A 33 -1.03 10.02 7.19
C GLU A 33 -1.37 8.57 6.81
N TRP A 34 -2.23 8.37 5.79
CA TRP A 34 -2.56 7.03 5.30
C TRP A 34 -1.35 6.27 4.72
N PHE A 35 -0.29 6.96 4.29
CA PHE A 35 0.96 6.31 3.88
C PHE A 35 1.69 5.69 5.08
N ALA A 36 1.67 6.38 6.23
CA ALA A 36 2.26 5.86 7.46
C ALA A 36 1.48 4.65 7.98
N GLU A 37 0.14 4.67 7.87
CA GLU A 37 -0.72 3.54 8.25
C GLU A 37 -0.40 2.27 7.46
N ILE A 38 -0.20 2.36 6.13
CA ILE A 38 0.21 1.21 5.30
C ILE A 38 1.52 0.60 5.82
N GLY A 39 2.51 1.43 6.14
CA GLY A 39 3.79 0.98 6.67
C GLY A 39 3.67 0.35 8.06
N ASN A 40 2.83 0.92 8.92
CA ASN A 40 2.62 0.45 10.30
C ASN A 40 1.85 -0.87 10.37
N ASP A 41 0.88 -1.07 9.46
CA ASP A 41 0.03 -2.26 9.45
C ASP A 41 0.69 -3.44 8.71
N TYR A 42 1.66 -3.17 7.84
CA TYR A 42 2.34 -4.18 7.04
C TYR A 42 3.02 -5.29 7.86
N PRO A 43 3.80 -5.02 8.94
CA PRO A 43 4.45 -6.08 9.72
C PRO A 43 3.47 -7.12 10.29
N ALA A 44 2.27 -6.68 10.71
CA ALA A 44 1.26 -7.57 11.23
C ALA A 44 0.65 -8.46 10.12
N LEU A 45 0.45 -7.89 8.92
CA LEU A 45 0.01 -8.64 7.74
C LEU A 45 1.06 -9.66 7.30
N GLU A 46 2.32 -9.23 7.17
CA GLU A 46 3.43 -10.07 6.72
C GLU A 46 3.57 -11.29 7.64
N LYS A 47 3.47 -11.10 8.96
CA LYS A 47 3.49 -12.19 9.93
C LYS A 47 2.34 -13.18 9.73
N LYS A 48 1.12 -12.70 9.47
CA LYS A 48 -0.04 -13.58 9.16
C LYS A 48 0.17 -14.36 7.88
N TYR A 49 0.74 -13.72 6.86
CA TYR A 49 1.00 -14.33 5.56
C TYR A 49 2.14 -15.37 5.61
N LEU A 50 3.27 -15.06 6.25
CA LEU A 50 4.41 -15.97 6.38
C LEU A 50 4.07 -17.25 7.16
N ARG A 51 3.16 -17.18 8.14
CA ARG A 51 2.62 -18.36 8.86
C ARG A 51 1.92 -19.37 7.95
N LEU A 52 1.45 -18.95 6.77
CA LEU A 52 0.82 -19.84 5.81
C LEU A 52 1.84 -20.64 4.98
N GLU A 53 3.13 -20.37 5.17
CA GLU A 53 4.25 -21.03 4.47
C GLU A 53 4.06 -21.08 2.94
N PRO A 54 3.78 -19.93 2.30
CA PRO A 54 3.37 -19.88 0.89
C PRO A 54 4.40 -20.46 -0.09
N THR A 55 5.66 -20.59 0.34
CA THR A 55 6.79 -21.05 -0.49
C THR A 55 7.19 -22.51 -0.26
N LYS A 56 6.66 -23.20 0.76
CA LYS A 56 7.22 -24.49 1.21
C LYS A 56 6.33 -25.72 0.94
N THR A 57 5.06 -25.56 0.53
CA THR A 57 4.15 -26.71 0.29
C THR A 57 3.03 -26.36 -0.69
N PRO A 58 2.47 -27.35 -1.44
CA PRO A 58 1.21 -27.13 -2.15
C PRO A 58 0.14 -26.70 -1.16
N MET A 59 -0.62 -25.65 -1.49
CA MET A 59 -1.69 -25.17 -0.62
C MET A 59 -2.74 -26.27 -0.44
N ASN A 60 -2.82 -26.81 0.77
CA ASN A 60 -3.94 -27.66 1.15
C ASN A 60 -5.19 -26.79 1.41
N LYS A 61 -6.38 -27.41 1.44
CA LYS A 61 -7.66 -26.71 1.59
C LYS A 61 -7.67 -25.71 2.77
N ALA A 62 -7.12 -26.11 3.92
CA ALA A 62 -7.04 -25.25 5.10
C ALA A 62 -6.14 -24.01 4.90
N LYS A 63 -4.97 -24.16 4.27
CA LYS A 63 -4.09 -23.03 3.92
C LYS A 63 -4.75 -22.10 2.89
N THR A 64 -5.50 -22.66 1.94
CA THR A 64 -6.28 -21.90 0.95
C THR A 64 -7.38 -21.07 1.59
N GLU A 65 -8.15 -21.66 2.51
CA GLU A 65 -9.20 -20.97 3.26
C GLU A 65 -8.62 -19.89 4.18
N ALA A 66 -7.52 -20.17 4.87
CA ALA A 66 -6.83 -19.18 5.71
C ALA A 66 -6.27 -18.02 4.88
N LEU A 67 -5.71 -18.28 3.69
CA LEU A 67 -5.27 -17.23 2.77
C LEU A 67 -6.46 -16.41 2.24
N ALA A 68 -7.57 -17.05 1.90
CA ALA A 68 -8.78 -16.38 1.44
C ALA A 68 -9.33 -15.44 2.52
N SER A 69 -9.30 -15.84 3.79
CA SER A 69 -9.67 -15.00 4.92
C SER A 69 -8.76 -13.78 5.07
N VAL A 70 -7.44 -13.95 4.97
CA VAL A 70 -6.47 -12.82 4.99
C VAL A 70 -6.74 -11.85 3.83
N ARG A 71 -7.04 -12.35 2.64
CA ARG A 71 -7.37 -11.52 1.46
C ARG A 71 -8.69 -10.78 1.60
N ALA A 72 -9.74 -11.45 2.10
CA ALA A 72 -11.06 -10.86 2.29
C ALA A 72 -11.04 -9.72 3.32
N HIS A 73 -10.17 -9.82 4.34
CA HIS A 73 -10.00 -8.75 5.32
C HIS A 73 -9.28 -7.52 4.76
N TRP A 74 -8.48 -7.69 3.70
CA TRP A 74 -7.70 -6.60 3.09
C TRP A 74 -8.43 -5.90 1.94
N LEU A 75 -9.39 -6.59 1.29
CA LEU A 75 -10.25 -5.94 0.31
C LEU A 75 -11.21 -5.01 1.05
N PRO A 76 -11.21 -3.69 0.77
CA PRO A 76 -12.27 -2.83 1.25
C PRO A 76 -13.58 -3.35 0.64
N GLY A 77 -14.60 -3.55 1.48
CA GLY A 77 -15.93 -3.98 1.07
C GLY A 77 -16.61 -3.00 0.11
#